data_AF-A0A832CJR9-F1
#
_entry.id   AF-A0A832CJR9-F1
#
_cell.length_a   1.000
_cell.length_b   1.000
_cell.length_c   1.000
_cell.angle_alpha   90.00
_cell.angle_beta   90.00
_cell.angle_gamma   90.00
#
_symmetry.space_group_name_H-M   'P 1'
#
loop_
_entity.id
_entity.type
_entity.pdbx_description
1 polymer ?
#
loop_
_entity_poly.entity_id
_entity_poly.type
_entity_poly.pdbx_seq_one_letter_code
_entity_poly.pdbx_strand_id
1 'polypeptide(L)'
;MIGAILRIFSRRSGGFSDESAGACGEFVETSLRSLEAGGSLPKSLLLEIIETCGASFLDAIYAKPKLSLALAPPLASMVISAKLSPKTLSRAAALLDVAAGAGYVPPAEVAVRLMGSPLTRNRAWRIGLAIFARKPFQVLAIPELAGDKSFARYLRSSLREVELEEAFREALSKRLDFQALLALLLAAGERKAVAFLAPKLLSRGREASLALRLFLAMGAEMRIAAQTPQAAVISLLSGEFPRDLRPEALERALVEVLAAAVFLDGSLPEEAAREAVRRSAIAFAKLARSGEPYTVARKLLSRVDLFLSAAEAWEKHGVLEELAADLKEALGVYALMLYAALLQHKGKGRRASTAAKLANLLSPAPEPSAVSKPLKVGVPRASEPLEAGELDGYSVFIDVSNVIGKRGELSLDDLRGFIEELAERGVEEVVLCYDSNLPWKLFGHYARNKRKLYSAFRQQIFKIEEFARSLGLNVRVLDPAPGQSADELIIEGVERCLEAGGRCAILSNDRYAEYARRYSWLKDERLFIRYRYDGDRLALYRAGRKI
;
A
#
# COMPACT_ATOMS: atom_id res chain seq x y z
N MET A 1 35.32 1.57 23.11
CA MET A 1 34.54 2.59 23.87
C MET A 1 33.32 2.00 24.59
N ILE A 2 32.50 1.14 23.96
CA ILE A 2 31.34 0.46 24.59
C ILE A 2 31.72 -0.45 25.78
N GLY A 3 32.92 -1.05 25.76
CA GLY A 3 33.41 -1.92 26.84
C GLY A 3 33.75 -1.23 28.16
N ALA A 4 33.87 0.11 28.19
CA ALA A 4 34.25 0.85 29.41
C ALA A 4 33.04 1.25 30.28
N ILE A 5 31.85 1.39 29.68
CA ILE A 5 30.63 1.81 30.38
C ILE A 5 29.98 0.66 31.16
N LEU A 6 30.29 -0.59 30.82
CA LEU A 6 29.71 -1.78 31.46
C LEU A 6 30.42 -2.21 32.78
N ARG A 7 31.55 -1.58 33.17
CA ARG A 7 32.33 -2.01 34.35
C ARG A 7 32.02 -1.29 35.67
N ILE A 8 31.18 -0.26 35.68
CA ILE A 8 31.08 0.66 36.84
C ILE A 8 30.04 0.24 37.91
N PHE A 9 29.20 -0.78 37.70
CA PHE A 9 28.09 -1.10 38.61
C PHE A 9 28.11 -2.51 39.26
N SER A 10 29.28 -3.10 39.52
CA SER A 10 29.39 -4.35 40.28
C SER A 10 30.04 -4.12 41.64
N ARG A 11 29.24 -3.84 42.68
CA ARG A 11 29.59 -4.08 44.09
C ARG A 11 28.39 -3.87 45.02
N ARG A 12 28.26 -4.77 46.02
CA ARG A 12 27.19 -5.02 47.02
C ARG A 12 26.14 -6.02 46.51
N SER A 13 25.79 -7.10 47.21
CA SER A 13 25.77 -7.43 48.64
C SER A 13 25.58 -8.96 48.76
N GLY A 14 26.16 -9.66 49.73
CA GLY A 14 25.59 -9.85 51.07
C GLY A 14 25.20 -11.33 51.26
N GLY A 15 25.69 -11.95 52.34
CA GLY A 15 25.67 -13.41 52.56
C GLY A 15 24.29 -14.03 52.79
N PHE A 16 24.18 -15.31 52.39
CA PHE A 16 23.08 -16.23 52.68
C PHE A 16 23.68 -17.59 53.13
N SER A 17 22.92 -18.31 53.96
CA SER A 17 23.30 -19.51 54.74
C SER A 17 23.72 -20.76 53.92
N ASP A 18 24.65 -21.53 54.50
CA ASP A 18 25.56 -22.49 53.85
C ASP A 18 24.94 -23.76 53.23
N GLU A 19 23.81 -24.29 53.71
CA GLU A 19 23.31 -25.59 53.19
C GLU A 19 22.59 -25.47 51.83
N SER A 20 21.87 -24.36 51.59
CA SER A 20 21.23 -24.08 50.30
C SER A 20 22.22 -23.57 49.24
N ALA A 21 23.38 -23.07 49.66
CA ALA A 21 24.46 -22.62 48.78
C ALA A 21 25.20 -23.80 48.14
N GLY A 22 25.37 -24.91 48.87
CA GLY A 22 26.05 -26.13 48.37
C GLY A 22 25.30 -26.83 47.24
N ALA A 23 23.99 -27.06 47.40
CA ALA A 23 23.17 -27.72 46.39
C ALA A 23 23.05 -26.92 45.09
N CYS A 24 22.95 -25.58 45.18
CA CYS A 24 22.98 -24.72 44.00
C CYS A 24 24.36 -24.67 43.35
N GLY A 25 25.45 -24.78 44.12
CA GLY A 25 26.82 -24.80 43.61
C GLY A 25 27.07 -25.99 42.69
N GLU A 26 26.75 -27.20 43.15
CA GLU A 26 26.93 -28.44 42.37
C GLU A 26 26.04 -28.47 41.12
N PHE A 27 24.80 -27.98 41.24
CA PHE A 27 23.86 -27.92 40.13
C PHE A 27 24.30 -26.93 39.04
N VAL A 28 24.79 -25.76 39.44
CA VAL A 28 25.37 -24.76 38.53
C VAL A 28 26.63 -25.30 37.88
N GLU A 29 27.54 -25.91 38.65
CA GLU A 29 28.81 -26.43 38.14
C GLU A 29 28.59 -27.53 37.10
N THR A 30 27.68 -28.47 37.38
CA THR A 30 27.33 -29.56 36.44
C THR A 30 26.76 -28.98 35.13
N SER A 31 25.90 -27.98 35.25
CA SER A 31 25.30 -27.30 34.10
C SER A 31 26.35 -26.56 33.25
N LEU A 32 27.33 -25.91 33.88
CA LEU A 32 28.43 -25.23 33.19
C LEU A 32 29.35 -26.22 32.47
N ARG A 33 29.72 -27.34 33.11
CA ARG A 33 30.54 -28.39 32.48
C ARG A 33 29.87 -28.95 31.23
N SER A 34 28.55 -29.14 31.27
CA SER A 34 27.76 -29.57 30.10
C SER A 34 27.84 -28.55 28.95
N LEU A 35 27.70 -27.24 29.25
CA LEU A 35 27.84 -26.18 28.25
C LEU A 35 29.26 -26.08 27.69
N GLU A 36 30.27 -26.27 28.53
CA GLU A 36 31.69 -26.25 28.13
C GLU A 36 32.05 -27.41 27.20
N ALA A 37 31.42 -28.57 27.40
CA ALA A 37 31.52 -29.71 26.50
C ALA A 37 30.76 -29.52 25.17
N GLY A 38 30.15 -28.35 24.94
CA GLY A 38 29.36 -28.04 23.75
C GLY A 38 27.92 -28.58 23.81
N GLY A 39 27.46 -29.02 24.98
CA GLY A 39 26.09 -29.43 25.21
C GLY A 39 25.10 -28.26 25.22
N SER A 40 23.81 -28.58 25.18
CA SER A 40 22.73 -27.61 25.41
C SER A 40 21.91 -28.00 26.63
N LEU A 41 21.34 -27.02 27.33
CA LEU A 41 20.45 -27.28 28.45
C LEU A 41 18.99 -27.32 27.95
N PRO A 42 18.21 -28.36 28.28
CA PRO A 42 16.78 -28.40 28.01
C PRO A 42 16.06 -27.20 28.63
N LYS A 43 14.99 -26.72 27.98
CA LYS A 43 14.21 -25.56 28.45
C LYS A 43 13.67 -25.72 29.88
N SER A 44 13.26 -26.93 30.25
CA SER A 44 12.80 -27.27 31.62
C SER A 44 13.90 -27.10 32.65
N LEU A 45 15.07 -27.67 32.38
CA LEU A 45 16.25 -27.59 33.25
C LEU A 45 16.75 -26.14 33.37
N LEU A 46 16.75 -25.40 32.27
CA LEU A 46 17.13 -23.99 32.25
C LEU A 46 16.18 -23.11 33.07
N LEU A 47 14.87 -23.37 32.98
CA LEU A 47 13.87 -22.68 33.81
C LEU A 47 14.11 -22.98 35.29
N GLU A 48 14.30 -24.25 35.64
CA GLU A 48 14.57 -24.69 37.01
C GLU A 48 15.83 -24.01 37.58
N ILE A 49 16.95 -24.04 36.87
CA ILE A 49 18.20 -23.37 37.27
C ILE A 49 18.00 -21.86 37.48
N ILE A 50 17.22 -21.20 36.62
CA ILE A 50 16.96 -19.76 36.71
C ILE A 50 16.07 -19.43 37.91
N GLU A 51 15.12 -20.29 38.24
CA GLU A 51 14.21 -20.11 39.37
C GLU A 51 14.92 -20.39 40.70
N THR A 52 15.63 -21.50 40.81
CA THR A 52 16.29 -21.98 42.03
C THR A 52 17.63 -21.30 42.27
N CYS A 53 18.54 -21.34 41.29
CA CYS A 53 19.95 -20.94 41.44
C CYS A 53 20.35 -19.70 40.61
N GLY A 54 19.37 -18.95 40.09
CA GLY A 54 19.61 -17.98 39.04
C GLY A 54 20.52 -16.78 39.37
N ALA A 55 20.91 -16.55 40.63
CA ALA A 55 21.95 -15.57 40.97
C ALA A 55 23.35 -16.16 40.71
N SER A 56 23.66 -17.28 41.34
CA SER A 56 24.94 -18.00 41.17
C SER A 56 25.16 -18.45 39.71
N PHE A 57 24.10 -18.87 39.03
CA PHE A 57 24.20 -19.24 37.61
C PHE A 57 24.52 -18.03 36.73
N LEU A 58 23.92 -16.87 37.00
CA LEU A 58 24.19 -15.65 36.26
C LEU A 58 25.64 -15.17 36.48
N ASP A 59 26.13 -15.21 37.72
CA ASP A 59 27.52 -14.86 38.06
C ASP A 59 28.52 -15.77 37.32
N ALA A 60 28.23 -17.07 37.26
CA ALA A 60 29.05 -18.01 36.53
C ALA A 60 29.06 -17.75 35.01
N ILE A 61 27.91 -17.41 34.43
CA ILE A 61 27.82 -17.05 33.00
C ILE A 61 28.51 -15.70 32.72
N TYR A 62 28.48 -14.74 33.65
CA TYR A 62 29.27 -13.50 33.53
C TYR A 62 30.78 -13.77 33.51
N ALA A 63 31.25 -14.76 34.27
CA ALA A 63 32.66 -15.17 34.25
C ALA A 63 33.05 -15.85 32.91
N LYS A 64 32.10 -16.50 32.23
CA LYS A 64 32.31 -17.20 30.95
C LYS A 64 31.24 -16.82 29.90
N PRO A 65 31.24 -15.58 29.37
CA PRO A 65 30.15 -15.07 28.52
C PRO A 65 29.86 -15.91 27.27
N LYS A 66 30.86 -16.60 26.69
CA LYS A 66 30.65 -17.43 25.49
C LYS A 66 29.65 -18.58 25.72
N LEU A 67 29.54 -19.09 26.95
CA LEU A 67 28.60 -20.17 27.29
C LEU A 67 27.13 -19.72 27.15
N SER A 68 26.87 -18.42 27.25
CA SER A 68 25.52 -17.88 27.08
C SER A 68 24.96 -18.06 25.67
N LEU A 69 25.80 -18.26 24.65
CA LEU A 69 25.36 -18.47 23.26
C LEU A 69 24.54 -19.77 23.12
N ALA A 70 24.96 -20.84 23.79
CA ALA A 70 24.24 -22.11 23.80
C ALA A 70 22.90 -22.03 24.55
N LEU A 71 22.78 -21.09 25.49
CA LEU A 71 21.55 -20.84 26.25
C LEU A 71 20.58 -19.91 25.50
N ALA A 72 21.07 -19.12 24.56
CA ALA A 72 20.31 -17.99 24.02
C ALA A 72 19.04 -18.39 23.24
N PRO A 73 19.05 -19.43 22.36
CA PRO A 73 17.84 -19.88 21.67
C PRO A 73 16.72 -20.37 22.61
N PRO A 74 16.97 -21.29 23.57
CA PRO A 74 15.92 -21.73 24.49
C PRO A 74 15.45 -20.61 25.44
N LEU A 75 16.36 -19.70 25.86
CA LEU A 75 15.98 -18.52 26.64
C LEU A 75 15.05 -17.58 25.87
N ALA A 76 15.38 -17.29 24.61
CA ALA A 76 14.56 -16.42 23.76
C ALA A 76 13.15 -17.01 23.58
N SER A 77 13.08 -18.31 23.26
CA SER A 77 11.81 -19.04 23.17
C SER A 77 11.01 -18.95 24.48
N MET A 78 11.67 -19.10 25.63
CA MET A 78 11.02 -19.05 26.93
C MET A 78 10.47 -17.66 27.25
N VAL A 79 11.24 -16.60 27.01
CA VAL A 79 10.80 -15.21 27.24
C VAL A 79 9.58 -14.89 26.38
N ILE A 80 9.57 -15.33 25.12
CA ILE A 80 8.45 -15.09 24.20
C ILE A 80 7.21 -15.89 24.61
N SER A 81 7.37 -17.18 24.93
CA SER A 81 6.23 -18.11 25.01
C SER A 81 5.67 -18.33 26.42
N ALA A 82 6.43 -18.05 27.48
CA ALA A 82 6.07 -18.43 28.84
C ALA A 82 5.58 -17.25 29.70
N LYS A 83 4.62 -17.52 30.58
CA LYS A 83 4.27 -16.62 31.69
C LYS A 83 5.30 -16.78 32.80
N LEU A 84 6.37 -16.00 32.74
CA LEU A 84 7.42 -16.00 33.75
C LEU A 84 7.09 -15.07 34.92
N SER A 85 7.49 -15.44 36.13
CA SER A 85 7.50 -14.51 37.27
C SER A 85 8.40 -13.30 36.97
N PRO A 86 8.16 -12.12 37.57
CA PRO A 86 9.02 -10.94 37.34
C PRO A 86 10.50 -11.19 37.64
N LYS A 87 10.80 -12.02 38.65
CA LYS A 87 12.17 -12.39 39.05
C LYS A 87 12.81 -13.31 38.01
N THR A 88 12.07 -14.33 37.55
CA THR A 88 12.52 -15.27 36.50
C THR A 88 12.74 -14.54 35.18
N LEU A 89 11.82 -13.65 34.78
CA LEU A 89 11.94 -12.81 33.60
C LEU A 89 13.18 -11.90 33.66
N SER A 90 13.44 -11.28 34.81
CA SER A 90 14.61 -10.44 35.03
C SER A 90 15.93 -11.21 34.86
N ARG A 91 16.02 -12.42 35.41
CA ARG A 91 17.21 -13.29 35.28
C ARG A 91 17.40 -13.81 33.86
N ALA A 92 16.33 -14.26 33.21
CA ALA A 92 16.37 -14.68 31.80
C ALA A 92 16.81 -13.53 30.88
N ALA A 93 16.32 -12.31 31.12
CA ALA A 93 16.74 -11.11 30.41
C ALA A 93 18.23 -10.80 30.61
N ALA A 94 18.78 -11.04 31.81
CA ALA A 94 20.20 -10.84 32.09
C ALA A 94 21.08 -11.81 31.30
N LEU A 95 20.71 -13.08 31.24
CA LEU A 95 21.43 -14.09 30.45
C LEU A 95 21.37 -13.78 28.94
N LEU A 96 20.21 -13.33 28.44
CA LEU A 96 20.06 -12.91 27.05
C LEU A 96 20.86 -11.65 26.70
N ASP A 97 20.99 -10.71 27.63
CA ASP A 97 21.85 -9.52 27.48
C ASP A 97 23.34 -9.91 27.39
N VAL A 98 23.79 -10.87 28.19
CA VAL A 98 25.15 -11.44 28.08
C VAL A 98 25.35 -12.12 26.72
N ALA A 99 24.39 -12.94 26.28
CA ALA A 99 24.45 -13.60 24.98
C ALA A 99 24.47 -12.61 23.82
N ALA A 100 23.67 -11.54 23.91
CA ALA A 100 23.67 -10.46 22.93
C ALA A 100 25.04 -9.78 22.85
N GLY A 101 25.67 -9.49 23.99
CA GLY A 101 27.04 -8.97 24.06
C GLY A 101 28.10 -9.93 23.49
N ALA A 102 27.85 -11.24 23.54
CA ALA A 102 28.71 -12.28 22.98
C ALA A 102 28.47 -12.54 21.47
N GLY A 103 27.51 -11.85 20.84
CA GLY A 103 27.26 -11.92 19.41
C GLY A 103 25.98 -12.67 18.99
N TYR A 104 25.17 -13.13 19.93
CA TYR A 104 23.83 -13.62 19.61
C TYR A 104 22.91 -12.47 19.20
N VAL A 105 21.99 -12.72 18.27
CA VAL A 105 20.98 -11.74 17.85
C VAL A 105 19.60 -12.28 18.25
N PRO A 106 19.05 -11.84 19.40
CA PRO A 106 17.73 -12.28 19.83
C PRO A 106 16.64 -11.88 18.82
N PRO A 107 15.53 -12.63 18.74
CA PRO A 107 14.33 -12.19 18.04
C PRO A 107 13.80 -10.86 18.62
N ALA A 108 13.20 -10.02 17.77
CA ALA A 108 12.61 -8.73 18.13
C ALA A 108 11.58 -8.85 19.27
N GLU A 109 10.79 -9.92 19.25
CA GLU A 109 9.73 -10.24 20.21
C GLU A 109 10.25 -10.38 21.65
N VAL A 110 11.52 -10.76 21.82
CA VAL A 110 12.18 -10.76 23.13
C VAL A 110 12.23 -9.35 23.68
N ALA A 111 12.68 -8.39 22.89
CA ALA A 111 12.81 -7.01 23.34
C ALA A 111 11.45 -6.36 23.60
N VAL A 112 10.43 -6.63 22.76
CA VAL A 112 9.03 -6.24 22.99
C VAL A 112 8.56 -6.71 24.36
N ARG A 113 8.72 -8.01 24.65
CA ARG A 113 8.28 -8.61 25.91
C ARG A 113 8.96 -8.00 27.12
N LEU A 114 10.26 -7.71 27.01
CA LEU A 114 11.05 -7.15 28.09
C LEU A 114 10.79 -5.65 28.30
N MET A 115 10.36 -4.91 27.28
CA MET A 115 9.95 -3.51 27.43
C MET A 115 8.68 -3.36 28.28
N GLY A 116 7.80 -4.36 28.28
CA GLY A 116 6.57 -4.38 29.09
C GLY A 116 6.77 -4.46 30.61
N SER A 117 8.01 -4.59 31.10
CA SER A 117 8.31 -4.62 32.54
C SER A 117 9.39 -3.60 32.92
N PRO A 118 9.15 -2.75 33.96
CA PRO A 118 10.14 -1.80 34.45
C PRO A 118 11.47 -2.45 34.87
N LEU A 119 11.43 -3.69 35.37
CA LEU A 119 12.60 -4.43 35.86
C LEU A 119 13.54 -4.88 34.74
N THR A 120 13.03 -5.01 33.51
CA THR A 120 13.80 -5.52 32.36
C THR A 120 14.04 -4.49 31.27
N ARG A 121 13.45 -3.29 31.38
CA ARG A 121 13.54 -2.22 30.37
C ARG A 121 14.98 -1.88 29.97
N ASN A 122 15.91 -1.73 30.93
CA ASN A 122 17.32 -1.44 30.64
C ASN A 122 18.05 -2.59 29.92
N ARG A 123 17.58 -3.84 30.07
CA ARG A 123 18.12 -5.00 29.36
C ARG A 123 17.48 -5.15 27.99
N ALA A 124 16.18 -4.88 27.88
CA ALA A 124 15.47 -4.77 26.61
C ALA A 124 16.16 -3.73 25.70
N TRP A 125 16.57 -2.60 26.26
CA TRP A 125 17.34 -1.58 25.56
C TRP A 125 18.67 -2.13 24.99
N ARG A 126 19.47 -2.80 25.81
CA ARG A 126 20.77 -3.38 25.39
C ARG A 126 20.61 -4.49 24.35
N ILE A 127 19.60 -5.34 24.52
CA ILE A 127 19.23 -6.35 23.52
C ILE A 127 18.79 -5.68 22.22
N GLY A 128 17.95 -4.64 22.29
CA GLY A 128 17.54 -3.84 21.14
C GLY A 128 18.74 -3.24 20.39
N LEU A 129 19.77 -2.77 21.09
CA LEU A 129 21.01 -2.28 20.47
C LEU A 129 21.78 -3.39 19.75
N ALA A 130 21.89 -4.58 20.34
CA ALA A 130 22.56 -5.71 19.71
C ALA A 130 21.84 -6.20 18.45
N ILE A 131 20.50 -6.23 18.50
CA ILE A 131 19.67 -6.51 17.33
C ILE A 131 19.87 -5.41 16.29
N PHE A 132 19.84 -4.14 16.68
CA PHE A 132 19.99 -3.01 15.76
C PHE A 132 21.34 -3.04 15.03
N ALA A 133 22.43 -3.37 15.74
CA ALA A 133 23.77 -3.46 15.16
C ALA A 133 23.92 -4.55 14.07
N ARG A 134 22.99 -5.51 14.00
CA ARG A 134 23.05 -6.65 13.07
C ARG A 134 21.87 -6.71 12.10
N LYS A 135 20.71 -6.21 12.53
CA LYS A 135 19.42 -6.22 11.86
C LYS A 135 18.66 -4.93 12.22
N PRO A 136 19.12 -3.77 11.74
CA PRO A 136 18.59 -2.45 12.14
C PRO A 136 17.07 -2.37 11.97
N PHE A 137 16.53 -2.96 10.90
CA PHE A 137 15.12 -2.88 10.54
C PHE A 137 14.18 -3.68 11.47
N GLN A 138 14.66 -4.77 12.09
CA GLN A 138 13.83 -5.59 12.98
C GLN A 138 13.53 -4.91 14.32
N VAL A 139 14.38 -3.98 14.76
CA VAL A 139 14.18 -3.27 16.04
C VAL A 139 13.21 -2.10 15.90
N LEU A 140 13.12 -1.55 14.69
CA LEU A 140 12.30 -0.37 14.39
C LEU A 140 10.82 -0.73 14.17
N ALA A 141 10.55 -2.02 13.93
CA ALA A 141 9.20 -2.61 13.98
C ALA A 141 8.70 -2.85 15.41
N ILE A 142 9.42 -2.40 16.44
CA ILE A 142 9.04 -2.51 17.87
C ILE A 142 8.64 -1.10 18.38
N PRO A 143 7.35 -0.75 18.39
CA PRO A 143 6.88 0.59 18.76
C PRO A 143 7.35 1.03 20.15
N GLU A 144 7.45 0.11 21.11
CA GLU A 144 7.86 0.39 22.49
C GLU A 144 9.33 0.82 22.60
N LEU A 145 10.20 0.27 21.75
CA LEU A 145 11.61 0.67 21.69
C LEU A 145 11.77 1.98 20.92
N ALA A 146 11.06 2.15 19.82
CA ALA A 146 11.07 3.39 19.05
C ALA A 146 10.58 4.59 19.86
N GLY A 147 9.60 4.38 20.75
CA GLY A 147 9.08 5.39 21.68
C GLY A 147 9.98 5.69 22.88
N ASP A 148 11.05 4.91 23.11
CA ASP A 148 11.97 5.15 24.23
C ASP A 148 12.95 6.29 23.93
N LYS A 149 12.91 7.36 24.75
CA LYS A 149 13.72 8.57 24.55
C LYS A 149 15.23 8.29 24.53
N SER A 150 15.72 7.32 25.31
CA SER A 150 17.15 7.00 25.39
C SER A 150 17.59 6.19 24.19
N PHE A 151 16.75 5.26 23.72
CA PHE A 151 16.97 4.55 22.46
C PHE A 151 16.95 5.50 21.26
N ALA A 152 15.96 6.38 21.15
CA ALA A 152 15.90 7.39 20.10
C ALA A 152 17.13 8.31 20.08
N ARG A 153 17.63 8.71 21.26
CA ARG A 153 18.87 9.50 21.37
C ARG A 153 20.10 8.74 20.84
N TYR A 154 20.22 7.46 21.16
CA TYR A 154 21.31 6.62 20.66
C TYR A 154 21.21 6.38 19.16
N LEU A 155 20.01 6.10 18.64
CA LEU A 155 19.78 5.96 17.21
C LEU A 155 20.19 7.24 16.49
N ARG A 156 19.77 8.41 16.99
CA ARG A 156 20.15 9.70 16.41
C ARG A 156 21.67 9.88 16.24
N SER A 157 22.48 9.43 17.21
CA SER A 157 23.94 9.53 17.14
C SER A 157 24.60 8.43 16.31
N SER A 158 23.96 7.27 16.14
CA SER A 158 24.60 6.07 15.60
C SER A 158 24.10 5.67 14.22
N LEU A 159 22.90 6.11 13.83
CA LEU A 159 22.33 5.84 12.53
C LEU A 159 23.24 6.40 11.44
N ARG A 160 23.50 5.65 10.39
CA ARG A 160 24.25 6.14 9.22
C ARG A 160 23.30 6.34 8.05
N GLU A 161 23.69 7.20 7.11
CA GLU A 161 22.91 7.46 5.90
C GLU A 161 22.70 6.20 5.06
N VAL A 162 23.72 5.31 5.01
CA VAL A 162 23.62 4.00 4.35
C VAL A 162 22.49 3.14 4.91
N GLU A 163 22.25 3.20 6.22
CA GLU A 163 21.19 2.43 6.89
C GLU A 163 19.80 3.01 6.57
N LEU A 164 19.68 4.34 6.41
CA LEU A 164 18.46 4.98 5.92
C LEU A 164 18.17 4.61 4.47
N GLU A 165 19.19 4.62 3.63
CA GLU A 165 19.06 4.29 2.21
C GLU A 165 18.65 2.82 1.99
N GLU A 166 19.18 1.90 2.80
CA GLU A 166 18.79 0.49 2.78
C GLU A 166 17.36 0.30 3.27
N ALA A 167 16.96 0.92 4.40
CA ALA A 167 15.58 0.89 4.89
C ALA A 167 14.59 1.41 3.85
N PHE A 168 14.94 2.52 3.20
CA PHE A 168 14.11 3.15 2.19
C PHE A 168 13.94 2.23 0.96
N ARG A 169 15.03 1.58 0.51
CA ARG A 169 14.98 0.57 -0.55
C ARG A 169 14.14 -0.65 -0.17
N GLU A 170 14.27 -1.15 1.06
CA GLU A 170 13.45 -2.27 1.53
C GLU A 170 11.96 -1.91 1.57
N ALA A 171 11.61 -0.69 1.97
CA ALA A 171 10.23 -0.20 1.96
C ALA A 171 9.67 -0.09 0.54
N LEU A 172 10.46 0.41 -0.42
CA LEU A 172 10.06 0.40 -1.84
C LEU A 172 9.82 -1.02 -2.38
N SER A 173 10.56 -2.01 -1.88
CA SER A 173 10.39 -3.43 -2.22
C SER A 173 9.26 -4.13 -1.44
N LYS A 174 8.56 -3.41 -0.55
CA LYS A 174 7.53 -3.92 0.37
C LYS A 174 8.02 -4.97 1.37
N ARG A 175 9.34 -5.05 1.59
CA ARG A 175 9.96 -5.93 2.61
C ARG A 175 9.99 -5.28 3.99
N LEU A 176 10.00 -3.94 4.01
CA LEU A 176 9.83 -3.13 5.21
C LEU A 176 8.49 -2.40 5.13
N ASP A 177 7.75 -2.36 6.23
CA ASP A 177 6.50 -1.61 6.28
C ASP A 177 6.75 -0.10 6.41
N PHE A 178 5.72 0.69 6.07
CA PHE A 178 5.81 2.16 6.10
C PHE A 178 6.00 2.71 7.52
N GLN A 179 5.40 2.07 8.53
CA GLN A 179 5.44 2.55 9.92
C GLN A 179 6.85 2.38 10.51
N ALA A 180 7.53 1.29 10.21
CA ALA A 180 8.90 1.01 10.62
C ALA A 180 9.87 2.01 9.99
N LEU A 181 9.70 2.34 8.70
CA LEU A 181 10.51 3.38 8.05
C LEU A 181 10.23 4.77 8.64
N LEU A 182 8.96 5.11 8.91
CA LEU A 182 8.60 6.37 9.56
C LEU A 182 9.21 6.48 10.96
N ALA A 183 9.10 5.43 11.77
CA ALA A 183 9.69 5.37 13.10
C ALA A 183 11.21 5.56 13.06
N LEU A 184 11.89 4.97 12.06
CA LEU A 184 13.32 5.15 11.85
C LEU A 184 13.69 6.62 11.59
N LEU A 185 12.95 7.28 10.70
CA LEU A 185 13.20 8.67 10.34
C LEU A 185 12.94 9.61 11.51
N LEU A 186 11.88 9.37 12.29
CA LEU A 186 11.61 10.13 13.52
C LEU A 186 12.73 9.94 14.56
N ALA A 187 13.23 8.70 14.72
CA ALA A 187 14.35 8.40 15.61
C ALA A 187 15.67 9.05 15.15
N ALA A 188 15.92 9.07 13.83
CA ALA A 188 17.07 9.75 13.23
C ALA A 188 17.07 11.27 13.54
N GLY A 189 15.89 11.83 13.85
CA GLY A 189 15.68 13.25 14.10
C GLY A 189 15.39 14.02 12.81
N GLU A 190 14.54 15.03 12.95
CA GLU A 190 13.95 15.79 11.84
C GLU A 190 15.00 16.30 10.85
N ARG A 191 16.04 17.01 11.30
CA ARG A 191 17.08 17.57 10.42
C ARG A 191 17.71 16.52 9.49
N LYS A 192 18.02 15.33 10.04
CA LYS A 192 18.68 14.26 9.29
C LYS A 192 17.71 13.58 8.33
N ALA A 193 16.49 13.33 8.79
CA ALA A 193 15.44 12.76 7.96
C ALA A 193 15.04 13.68 6.81
N VAL A 194 14.92 15.00 7.04
CA VAL A 194 14.66 16.00 6.00
C VAL A 194 15.80 16.03 4.99
N ALA A 195 17.05 16.10 5.45
CA ALA A 195 18.22 16.09 4.56
C ALA A 195 18.26 14.83 3.68
N PHE A 196 17.87 13.67 4.23
CA PHE A 196 17.78 12.41 3.51
C PHE A 196 16.63 12.37 2.50
N LEU A 197 15.43 12.81 2.88
CA LEU A 197 14.23 12.73 2.03
C LEU A 197 14.16 13.82 0.96
N ALA A 198 14.80 14.97 1.19
CA ALA A 198 14.87 16.11 0.27
C ALA A 198 15.25 15.70 -1.18
N PRO A 199 16.38 15.02 -1.43
CA PRO A 199 16.73 14.57 -2.78
C PRO A 199 15.74 13.54 -3.33
N LYS A 200 15.07 12.75 -2.47
CA LYS A 200 14.09 11.73 -2.88
C LYS A 200 12.79 12.36 -3.40
N LEU A 201 12.38 13.51 -2.89
CA LEU A 201 11.26 14.28 -3.45
C LEU A 201 11.51 14.73 -4.89
N LEU A 202 12.78 14.95 -5.26
CA LEU A 202 13.20 15.37 -6.59
C LEU A 202 13.41 14.18 -7.56
N SER A 203 13.27 12.95 -7.06
CA SER A 203 13.31 11.72 -7.87
C SER A 203 12.02 11.52 -8.68
N ARG A 204 11.91 10.38 -9.37
CA ARG A 204 10.71 10.01 -10.15
C ARG A 204 10.00 8.79 -9.58
N GLY A 205 8.69 8.73 -9.79
CA GLY A 205 7.89 7.54 -9.51
C GLY A 205 7.76 7.22 -8.02
N ARG A 206 7.90 5.93 -7.68
CA ARG A 206 7.58 5.41 -6.33
C ARG A 206 8.43 6.03 -5.21
N GLU A 207 9.66 6.40 -5.51
CA GLU A 207 10.58 7.03 -4.55
C GLU A 207 10.08 8.41 -4.11
N ALA A 208 9.70 9.26 -5.07
CA ALA A 208 9.11 10.57 -4.77
C ALA A 208 7.78 10.44 -4.02
N SER A 209 6.90 9.52 -4.43
CA SER A 209 5.61 9.31 -3.74
C SER A 209 5.79 8.79 -2.30
N LEU A 210 6.76 7.91 -2.05
CA LEU A 210 7.08 7.44 -0.70
C LEU A 210 7.66 8.58 0.15
N ALA A 211 8.58 9.36 -0.41
CA ALA A 211 9.17 10.52 0.28
C ALA A 211 8.10 11.55 0.66
N LEU A 212 7.16 11.87 -0.23
CA LEU A 212 6.03 12.75 0.06
C LEU A 212 5.22 12.28 1.26
N ARG A 213 4.84 11.00 1.29
CA ARG A 213 4.06 10.42 2.39
C ARG A 213 4.81 10.47 3.71
N LEU A 214 6.12 10.20 3.69
CA LEU A 214 6.98 10.31 4.87
C LEU A 214 7.08 11.75 5.38
N PHE A 215 7.24 12.73 4.49
CA PHE A 215 7.23 14.15 4.87
C PHE A 215 5.90 14.57 5.53
N LEU A 216 4.78 14.21 4.91
CA LEU A 216 3.45 14.49 5.45
C LEU A 216 3.23 13.81 6.82
N ALA A 217 3.67 12.56 6.96
CA ALA A 217 3.54 11.80 8.21
C ALA A 217 4.44 12.31 9.34
N MET A 218 5.66 12.73 9.01
CA MET A 218 6.58 13.30 9.98
C MET A 218 6.18 14.70 10.43
N GLY A 219 5.42 15.42 9.60
CA GLY A 219 5.07 16.81 9.83
C GLY A 219 6.27 17.76 9.74
N ALA A 220 7.33 17.37 9.02
CA ALA A 220 8.51 18.19 8.84
C ALA A 220 8.25 19.37 7.89
N GLU A 221 8.89 20.50 8.16
CA GLU A 221 8.86 21.66 7.28
C GLU A 221 10.12 21.73 6.44
N MET A 222 9.98 22.00 5.14
CA MET A 222 11.11 22.11 4.23
C MET A 222 10.82 23.06 3.09
N ARG A 223 11.76 23.99 2.86
CA ARG A 223 11.84 24.76 1.62
C ARG A 223 12.54 23.94 0.55
N ILE A 224 11.84 23.68 -0.54
CA ILE A 224 12.37 22.89 -1.66
C ILE A 224 11.90 23.52 -2.96
N ALA A 225 12.77 23.52 -3.97
CA ALA A 225 12.37 23.96 -5.31
C ALA A 225 11.30 23.01 -5.86
N ALA A 226 10.16 23.56 -6.27
CA ALA A 226 9.00 22.82 -6.79
C ALA A 226 9.23 22.28 -8.22
N GLN A 227 10.29 21.50 -8.43
CA GLN A 227 10.65 20.96 -9.74
C GLN A 227 9.91 19.65 -10.07
N THR A 228 9.36 18.98 -9.06
CA THR A 228 8.55 17.76 -9.19
C THR A 228 7.17 17.96 -8.57
N PRO A 229 6.16 17.16 -8.96
CA PRO A 229 4.83 17.22 -8.35
C PRO A 229 4.86 17.06 -6.83
N GLN A 230 5.66 16.13 -6.31
CA GLN A 230 5.80 15.86 -4.88
C GLN A 230 6.52 16.99 -4.14
N ALA A 231 7.58 17.55 -4.73
CA ALA A 231 8.24 18.72 -4.17
C ALA A 231 7.28 19.92 -4.10
N ALA A 232 6.46 20.14 -5.14
CA ALA A 232 5.46 21.21 -5.15
C ALA A 232 4.46 21.13 -3.99
N VAL A 233 4.04 19.92 -3.61
CA VAL A 233 3.18 19.71 -2.42
C VAL A 233 3.86 20.26 -1.16
N ILE A 234 5.13 19.90 -0.96
CA ILE A 234 5.88 20.29 0.24
C ILE A 234 6.22 21.79 0.22
N SER A 235 6.63 22.35 -0.92
CA SER A 235 6.89 23.80 -1.06
C SER A 235 5.67 24.64 -0.66
N LEU A 236 4.48 24.25 -1.12
CA LEU A 236 3.24 24.97 -0.81
C LEU A 236 2.88 24.89 0.68
N LEU A 237 3.13 23.75 1.34
CA LEU A 237 2.95 23.64 2.79
C LEU A 237 3.82 24.66 3.53
N SER A 238 5.06 24.84 3.11
CA SER A 238 6.00 25.84 3.65
C SER A 238 5.75 27.28 3.17
N GLY A 239 4.69 27.53 2.40
CA GLY A 239 4.30 28.86 1.94
C GLY A 239 5.07 29.36 0.70
N GLU A 240 5.86 28.50 0.07
CA GLU A 240 6.56 28.81 -1.17
C GLU A 240 5.65 28.51 -2.37
N PHE A 241 5.32 29.55 -3.13
CA PHE A 241 4.50 29.41 -4.33
C PHE A 241 5.35 28.92 -5.52
N PRO A 242 4.97 27.83 -6.19
CA PRO A 242 5.67 27.34 -7.37
C PRO A 242 5.47 28.31 -8.56
N ARG A 243 6.41 29.24 -8.77
CA ARG A 243 6.32 30.19 -9.89
C ARG A 243 6.52 29.53 -11.27
N ASP A 244 7.24 28.41 -11.31
CA ASP A 244 7.65 27.73 -12.55
C ASP A 244 7.04 26.33 -12.72
N LEU A 245 6.01 25.98 -11.94
CA LEU A 245 5.39 24.66 -12.02
C LEU A 245 4.49 24.57 -13.25
N ARG A 246 4.85 23.69 -14.19
CA ARG A 246 4.04 23.44 -15.38
C ARG A 246 2.64 22.93 -14.99
N PRO A 247 1.57 23.26 -15.75
CA PRO A 247 0.22 22.81 -15.45
C PRO A 247 0.10 21.29 -15.25
N GLU A 248 0.84 20.48 -16.01
CA GLU A 248 0.84 19.02 -15.89
C GLU A 248 1.44 18.54 -14.56
N ALA A 249 2.43 19.27 -14.04
CA ALA A 249 3.05 18.96 -12.76
C ALA A 249 2.12 19.33 -11.59
N LEU A 250 1.34 20.42 -11.73
CA LEU A 250 0.29 20.78 -10.78
C LEU A 250 -0.84 19.73 -10.77
N GLU A 251 -1.31 19.31 -11.95
CA GLU A 251 -2.33 18.25 -12.05
C GLU A 251 -1.86 16.95 -11.40
N ARG A 252 -0.58 16.57 -11.57
CA ARG A 252 0.01 15.41 -10.90
C ARG A 252 0.14 15.62 -9.40
N ALA A 253 0.49 16.83 -8.95
CA ALA A 253 0.60 17.14 -7.53
C ALA A 253 -0.76 16.98 -6.82
N LEU A 254 -1.85 17.42 -7.44
CA LEU A 254 -3.21 17.19 -6.92
C LEU A 254 -3.48 15.70 -6.71
N VAL A 255 -3.15 14.85 -7.70
CA VAL A 255 -3.36 13.39 -7.59
C VAL A 255 -2.47 12.77 -6.51
N GLU A 256 -1.21 13.19 -6.40
CA GLU A 256 -0.28 12.69 -5.38
C GLU A 256 -0.77 13.03 -3.96
N VAL A 257 -1.34 14.22 -3.75
CA VAL A 257 -1.91 14.62 -2.44
C VAL A 257 -3.13 13.79 -2.09
N LEU A 258 -4.05 13.55 -3.04
CA LEU A 258 -5.21 12.68 -2.82
C LEU A 258 -4.77 11.26 -2.47
N ALA A 259 -3.82 10.71 -3.23
CA ALA A 259 -3.29 9.37 -2.98
C ALA A 259 -2.55 9.29 -1.64
N ALA A 260 -1.85 10.34 -1.23
CA ALA A 260 -1.21 10.42 0.08
C ALA A 260 -2.23 10.44 1.22
N ALA A 261 -3.31 11.22 1.11
CA ALA A 261 -4.38 11.26 2.12
C ALA A 261 -4.97 9.87 2.38
N VAL A 262 -5.34 9.16 1.32
CA VAL A 262 -5.89 7.79 1.39
C VAL A 262 -4.89 6.81 1.98
N PHE A 263 -3.62 6.88 1.53
CA PHE A 263 -2.58 5.99 2.02
C PHE A 263 -2.31 6.20 3.52
N LEU A 264 -2.21 7.46 3.95
CA LEU A 264 -1.88 7.82 5.33
C LEU A 264 -2.99 7.44 6.30
N ASP A 265 -4.27 7.61 5.92
CA ASP A 265 -5.40 7.17 6.74
C ASP A 265 -5.41 5.64 6.94
N GLY A 266 -5.03 4.87 5.92
CA GLY A 266 -4.98 3.41 6.00
C GLY A 266 -3.69 2.82 6.61
N SER A 267 -2.60 3.59 6.62
CA SER A 267 -1.27 3.10 7.00
C SER A 267 -0.79 3.55 8.36
N LEU A 268 -1.46 4.51 9.01
CA LEU A 268 -1.06 5.04 10.31
C LEU A 268 -2.10 4.74 11.40
N PRO A 269 -1.68 4.61 12.67
CA PRO A 269 -2.61 4.63 13.81
C PRO A 269 -3.43 5.93 13.81
N GLU A 270 -4.67 5.88 14.30
CA GLU A 270 -5.64 6.97 14.19
C GLU A 270 -5.11 8.33 14.68
N GLU A 271 -4.41 8.36 15.81
CA GLU A 271 -3.82 9.60 16.37
C GLU A 271 -2.76 10.22 15.45
N ALA A 272 -1.89 9.39 14.85
CA ALA A 272 -0.85 9.84 13.93
C ALA A 272 -1.41 10.17 12.54
N ALA A 273 -2.45 9.46 12.10
CA ALA A 273 -3.12 9.68 10.83
C ALA A 273 -3.78 11.07 10.79
N ARG A 274 -4.38 11.54 11.90
CA ARG A 274 -5.11 12.81 11.96
C ARG A 274 -4.30 14.00 11.46
N GLU A 275 -3.10 14.19 11.99
CA GLU A 275 -2.26 15.33 11.64
C GLU A 275 -1.70 15.21 10.21
N ALA A 276 -1.28 14.01 9.82
CA ALA A 276 -0.76 13.75 8.47
C ALA A 276 -1.84 13.97 7.39
N VAL A 277 -3.07 13.52 7.64
CA VAL A 277 -4.23 13.72 6.77
C VAL A 277 -4.65 15.19 6.75
N ARG A 278 -4.65 15.90 7.88
CA ARG A 278 -4.87 17.35 7.92
C ARG A 278 -3.88 18.11 7.04
N ARG A 279 -2.59 17.78 7.11
CA ARG A 279 -1.57 18.40 6.25
C ARG A 279 -1.81 18.14 4.77
N SER A 280 -2.27 16.94 4.41
CA SER A 280 -2.67 16.65 3.02
C SER A 280 -3.82 17.54 2.55
N ALA A 281 -4.82 17.81 3.41
CA ALA A 281 -5.93 18.71 3.08
C ALA A 281 -5.45 20.15 2.85
N ILE A 282 -4.58 20.67 3.73
CA ILE A 282 -3.99 22.01 3.58
C ILE A 282 -3.19 22.11 2.27
N ALA A 283 -2.38 21.11 1.97
CA ALA A 283 -1.61 21.08 0.73
C ALA A 283 -2.53 21.06 -0.51
N PHE A 284 -3.61 20.28 -0.45
CA PHE A 284 -4.61 20.21 -1.51
C PHE A 284 -5.29 21.55 -1.76
N ALA A 285 -5.76 22.22 -0.69
CA ALA A 285 -6.38 23.54 -0.79
C ALA A 285 -5.45 24.57 -1.46
N LYS A 286 -4.19 24.60 -1.04
CA LYS A 286 -3.17 25.47 -1.62
C LYS A 286 -2.90 25.16 -3.11
N LEU A 287 -2.81 23.88 -3.47
CA LEU A 287 -2.67 23.45 -4.87
C LEU A 287 -3.87 23.88 -5.73
N ALA A 288 -5.09 23.69 -5.21
CA ALA A 288 -6.31 24.07 -5.91
C ALA A 288 -6.37 25.58 -6.16
N ARG A 289 -6.01 26.41 -5.17
CA ARG A 289 -5.93 27.88 -5.32
C ARG A 289 -4.83 28.34 -6.28
N SER A 290 -3.78 27.54 -6.45
CA SER A 290 -2.65 27.87 -7.34
C SER A 290 -2.92 27.51 -8.79
N GLY A 291 -3.93 26.68 -9.06
CA GLY A 291 -4.26 26.18 -10.38
C GLY A 291 -5.32 27.00 -11.10
N GLU A 292 -5.40 26.81 -12.41
CA GLU A 292 -6.54 27.30 -13.17
C GLU A 292 -7.81 26.55 -12.74
N PRO A 293 -8.88 27.25 -12.30
CA PRO A 293 -10.09 26.65 -11.72
C PRO A 293 -10.71 25.53 -12.57
N TYR A 294 -10.80 25.72 -13.89
CA TYR A 294 -11.35 24.72 -14.82
C TYR A 294 -10.49 23.46 -14.86
N THR A 295 -9.17 23.62 -14.96
CA THR A 295 -8.20 22.53 -15.00
C THR A 295 -8.24 21.71 -13.70
N VAL A 296 -8.30 22.37 -12.54
CA VAL A 296 -8.45 21.70 -11.25
C VAL A 296 -9.77 20.94 -11.17
N ALA A 297 -10.90 21.57 -11.52
CA ALA A 297 -12.21 20.92 -11.53
C ALA A 297 -12.23 19.68 -12.44
N ARG A 298 -11.74 19.81 -13.68
CA ARG A 298 -11.62 18.71 -14.64
C ARG A 298 -10.76 17.57 -14.09
N LYS A 299 -9.65 17.89 -13.42
CA LYS A 299 -8.77 16.87 -12.85
C LYS A 299 -9.46 16.08 -11.74
N LEU A 300 -10.15 16.78 -10.85
CA LEU A 300 -10.92 16.17 -9.77
C LEU A 300 -12.07 15.31 -10.29
N LEU A 301 -12.74 15.73 -11.37
CA LEU A 301 -13.77 14.92 -12.04
C LEU A 301 -13.20 13.63 -12.63
N SER A 302 -12.05 13.70 -13.30
CA SER A 302 -11.40 12.51 -13.87
C SER A 302 -10.93 11.50 -12.82
N ARG A 303 -10.86 11.93 -11.54
CA ARG A 303 -10.40 11.13 -10.40
C ARG A 303 -11.40 11.20 -9.24
N VAL A 304 -12.69 11.26 -9.56
CA VAL A 304 -13.75 11.51 -8.55
C VAL A 304 -13.75 10.46 -7.44
N ASP A 305 -13.48 9.19 -7.74
CA ASP A 305 -13.44 8.15 -6.72
C ASP A 305 -12.24 8.26 -5.78
N LEU A 306 -11.08 8.65 -6.31
CA LEU A 306 -9.90 8.94 -5.49
C LEU A 306 -10.14 10.20 -4.64
N PHE A 307 -10.78 11.22 -5.21
CA PHE A 307 -11.17 12.43 -4.48
C PHE A 307 -12.17 12.12 -3.36
N LEU A 308 -13.17 11.27 -3.62
CA LEU A 308 -14.11 10.80 -2.60
C LEU A 308 -13.43 9.96 -1.53
N SER A 309 -12.46 9.12 -1.89
CA SER A 309 -11.66 8.35 -0.92
C SER A 309 -10.86 9.27 0.00
N ALA A 310 -10.24 10.31 -0.56
CA ALA A 310 -9.53 11.31 0.23
C ALA A 310 -10.51 12.14 1.09
N ALA A 311 -11.68 12.47 0.55
CA ALA A 311 -12.74 13.16 1.28
C ALA A 311 -13.26 12.35 2.48
N GLU A 312 -13.36 11.03 2.38
CA GLU A 312 -13.69 10.16 3.52
C GLU A 312 -12.62 10.25 4.61
N ALA A 313 -11.34 10.22 4.23
CA ALA A 313 -10.24 10.40 5.18
C ALA A 313 -10.30 11.79 5.85
N TRP A 314 -10.51 12.85 5.06
CA TRP A 314 -10.65 14.21 5.56
C TRP A 314 -11.88 14.39 6.45
N GLU A 315 -12.98 13.71 6.15
CA GLU A 315 -14.20 13.72 6.96
C GLU A 315 -13.97 13.04 8.31
N LYS A 316 -13.39 11.83 8.29
CA LYS A 316 -13.04 11.05 9.48
C LYS A 316 -12.17 11.85 10.45
N HIS A 317 -11.27 12.68 9.92
CA HIS A 317 -10.34 13.51 10.71
C HIS A 317 -10.81 14.96 10.90
N GLY A 318 -12.06 15.29 10.55
CA GLY A 318 -12.71 16.56 10.88
C GLY A 318 -12.21 17.78 10.10
N VAL A 319 -11.65 17.60 8.89
CA VAL A 319 -11.08 18.70 8.07
C VAL A 319 -11.82 18.93 6.75
N LEU A 320 -12.87 18.15 6.47
CA LEU A 320 -13.60 18.22 5.20
C LEU A 320 -14.31 19.56 4.96
N GLU A 321 -14.88 20.16 6.01
CA GLU A 321 -15.71 21.38 5.87
C GLU A 321 -14.86 22.61 5.51
N GLU A 322 -13.75 22.81 6.21
CA GLU A 322 -12.76 23.86 5.92
C GLU A 322 -12.22 23.68 4.49
N LEU A 323 -11.86 22.45 4.13
CA LEU A 323 -11.35 22.13 2.81
C LEU A 323 -12.38 22.39 1.70
N ALA A 324 -13.65 22.06 1.93
CA ALA A 324 -14.71 22.28 0.95
C ALA A 324 -14.98 23.78 0.73
N ALA A 325 -14.87 24.60 1.77
CA ALA A 325 -14.96 26.06 1.65
C ALA A 325 -13.81 26.61 0.80
N ASP A 326 -12.57 26.22 1.10
CA ASP A 326 -11.38 26.60 0.33
C ASP A 326 -11.47 26.14 -1.13
N LEU A 327 -11.96 24.92 -1.37
CA LEU A 327 -12.13 24.38 -2.72
C LEU A 327 -13.23 25.12 -3.49
N LYS A 328 -14.34 25.47 -2.83
CA LYS A 328 -15.42 26.24 -3.46
C LYS A 328 -14.94 27.61 -3.90
N GLU A 329 -14.17 28.29 -3.05
CA GLU A 329 -13.53 29.56 -3.37
C GLU A 329 -12.56 29.42 -4.56
N ALA A 330 -11.69 28.41 -4.51
CA ALA A 330 -10.70 28.16 -5.56
C ALA A 330 -11.33 27.88 -6.94
N LEU A 331 -12.45 27.16 -6.98
CA LEU A 331 -13.07 26.74 -8.24
C LEU A 331 -14.11 27.72 -8.79
N GLY A 332 -14.66 28.59 -7.94
CA GLY A 332 -15.73 29.52 -8.32
C GLY A 332 -16.90 28.80 -9.00
N VAL A 333 -17.28 29.26 -10.20
CA VAL A 333 -18.39 28.68 -11.00
C VAL A 333 -18.14 27.21 -11.36
N TYR A 334 -16.89 26.78 -11.49
CA TYR A 334 -16.55 25.39 -11.84
C TYR A 334 -16.78 24.40 -10.69
N ALA A 335 -17.02 24.88 -9.46
CA ALA A 335 -17.50 24.04 -8.36
C ALA A 335 -18.83 23.34 -8.70
N LEU A 336 -19.65 23.93 -9.58
CA LEU A 336 -20.89 23.33 -10.08
C LEU A 336 -20.65 22.00 -10.82
N MET A 337 -19.51 21.85 -11.49
CA MET A 337 -19.18 20.61 -12.19
C MET A 337 -18.94 19.47 -11.18
N LEU A 338 -18.21 19.75 -10.09
CA LEU A 338 -18.01 18.80 -9.00
C LEU A 338 -19.31 18.53 -8.25
N TYR A 339 -20.09 19.56 -7.97
CA TYR A 339 -21.42 19.40 -7.37
C TYR A 339 -22.28 18.41 -8.18
N ALA A 340 -22.38 18.60 -9.50
CA ALA A 340 -23.15 17.73 -10.38
C ALA A 340 -22.64 16.28 -10.38
N ALA A 341 -21.32 16.08 -10.39
CA ALA A 341 -20.72 14.75 -10.28
C ALA A 341 -21.02 14.10 -8.93
N LEU A 342 -20.83 14.81 -7.81
CA LEU A 342 -21.07 14.29 -6.47
C LEU A 342 -22.54 13.91 -6.24
N LEU A 343 -23.50 14.61 -6.86
CA LEU A 343 -24.91 14.23 -6.83
C LEU A 343 -25.15 12.84 -7.45
N GLN A 344 -24.38 12.44 -8.46
CA GLN A 344 -24.49 11.11 -9.06
C GLN A 344 -24.01 10.01 -8.10
N HIS A 345 -23.15 10.36 -7.14
CA HIS A 345 -22.63 9.46 -6.10
C HIS A 345 -23.42 9.50 -4.78
N LYS A 346 -24.42 10.41 -4.62
CA LYS A 346 -25.28 10.50 -3.42
C LYS A 346 -26.11 9.24 -3.14
N GLY A 347 -26.38 8.42 -4.15
CA GLY A 347 -27.38 7.35 -4.06
C GLY A 347 -26.84 5.92 -3.93
N LYS A 348 -25.51 5.70 -3.96
CA LYS A 348 -24.93 4.36 -4.08
C LYS A 348 -23.55 4.20 -3.41
N GLY A 349 -23.40 3.11 -2.64
CA GLY A 349 -22.10 2.63 -2.16
C GLY A 349 -21.64 3.21 -0.82
N ARG A 350 -20.48 2.72 -0.34
CA ARG A 350 -19.89 3.05 0.97
C ARG A 350 -19.66 4.55 1.20
N ARG A 351 -19.45 5.31 0.11
CA ARG A 351 -19.09 6.74 0.13
C ARG A 351 -20.26 7.69 -0.09
N ALA A 352 -21.48 7.18 -0.18
CA ALA A 352 -22.67 7.98 -0.50
C ALA A 352 -22.90 9.12 0.51
N SER A 353 -22.62 8.87 1.80
CA SER A 353 -22.70 9.88 2.87
C SER A 353 -21.71 11.03 2.64
N THR A 354 -20.44 10.70 2.42
CA THR A 354 -19.38 11.69 2.17
C THR A 354 -19.63 12.47 0.88
N ALA A 355 -20.03 11.79 -0.19
CA ALA A 355 -20.42 12.44 -1.45
C ALA A 355 -21.60 13.40 -1.24
N ALA A 356 -22.58 13.00 -0.42
CA ALA A 356 -23.72 13.85 -0.10
C ALA A 356 -23.33 15.09 0.71
N LYS A 357 -22.50 14.90 1.74
CA LYS A 357 -21.98 15.99 2.56
C LYS A 357 -21.17 16.97 1.72
N LEU A 358 -20.23 16.47 0.91
CA LEU A 358 -19.39 17.30 0.05
C LEU A 358 -20.20 18.05 -1.01
N ALA A 359 -21.19 17.40 -1.63
CA ALA A 359 -22.11 18.08 -2.55
C ALA A 359 -22.90 19.21 -1.87
N ASN A 360 -23.33 19.03 -0.62
CA ASN A 360 -24.02 20.08 0.12
C ASN A 360 -23.06 21.24 0.46
N LEU A 361 -21.80 20.96 0.80
CA LEU A 361 -20.80 22.00 1.08
C LEU A 361 -20.44 22.79 -0.18
N LEU A 362 -20.35 22.12 -1.33
CA LEU A 362 -20.03 22.74 -2.63
C LEU A 362 -21.25 23.35 -3.34
N SER A 363 -22.46 23.23 -2.79
CA SER A 363 -23.66 23.73 -3.46
C SER A 363 -23.60 25.25 -3.66
N PRO A 364 -24.08 25.79 -4.78
CA PRO A 364 -24.24 27.23 -4.93
C PRO A 364 -25.17 27.74 -3.81
N ALA A 365 -24.80 28.84 -3.14
CA ALA A 365 -25.73 29.49 -2.22
C ALA A 365 -26.95 29.98 -3.01
N PRO A 366 -28.15 30.02 -2.42
CA PRO A 366 -29.32 30.53 -3.10
C PRO A 366 -29.20 32.06 -3.20
N GLU A 367 -28.76 32.57 -4.35
CA GLU A 367 -29.11 33.95 -4.73
C GLU A 367 -30.39 33.94 -5.58
N PRO A 368 -31.32 34.87 -5.30
CA PRO A 368 -32.65 34.84 -5.87
C PRO A 368 -32.65 35.42 -7.29
N SER A 369 -33.50 34.83 -8.14
CA SER A 369 -33.92 35.35 -9.46
C SER A 369 -32.83 35.51 -10.52
N ALA A 370 -32.74 34.54 -11.43
CA ALA A 370 -33.03 34.72 -12.86
C ALA A 370 -32.27 33.72 -13.74
N VAL A 371 -32.69 32.46 -13.79
CA VAL A 371 -32.67 31.68 -15.04
C VAL A 371 -33.84 30.71 -15.03
N SER A 372 -35.05 31.23 -15.25
CA SER A 372 -36.17 30.41 -15.71
C SER A 372 -36.05 30.23 -17.23
N LYS A 373 -35.26 29.25 -17.66
CA LYS A 373 -35.47 28.51 -18.92
C LYS A 373 -34.55 27.29 -18.96
N PRO A 374 -35.08 26.08 -19.17
CA PRO A 374 -34.25 24.92 -19.48
C PRO A 374 -33.62 25.14 -20.86
N LEU A 375 -32.29 25.05 -20.94
CA LEU A 375 -31.59 24.89 -22.21
C LEU A 375 -32.03 23.55 -22.83
N LYS A 376 -32.97 23.61 -23.77
CA LYS A 376 -33.23 22.53 -24.73
C LYS A 376 -32.00 22.41 -25.62
N VAL A 377 -31.14 21.43 -25.33
CA VAL A 377 -30.19 20.92 -26.31
C VAL A 377 -30.97 19.95 -27.20
N GLY A 378 -31.13 20.31 -28.48
CA GLY A 378 -31.85 19.52 -29.46
C GLY A 378 -31.23 18.14 -29.66
N VAL A 379 -32.09 17.12 -29.72
CA VAL A 379 -31.75 15.81 -30.27
C VAL A 379 -31.83 15.92 -31.79
N PRO A 380 -30.76 15.68 -32.56
CA PRO A 380 -30.90 15.44 -33.98
C PRO A 380 -31.36 14.00 -34.20
N ARG A 381 -32.50 13.82 -34.88
CA ARG A 381 -32.79 12.61 -35.64
C ARG A 381 -32.07 12.74 -36.99
N ALA A 382 -31.28 11.74 -37.37
CA ALA A 382 -31.05 11.37 -38.77
C ALA A 382 -30.46 9.95 -38.88
N SER A 383 -30.96 9.25 -39.88
CA SER A 383 -30.62 7.94 -40.40
C SER A 383 -29.48 8.04 -41.42
N GLU A 384 -28.38 7.32 -41.20
CA GLU A 384 -27.33 6.98 -42.18
C GLU A 384 -26.44 5.85 -41.57
N PRO A 385 -25.88 4.92 -42.37
CA PRO A 385 -24.88 3.97 -41.88
C PRO A 385 -23.55 4.69 -41.63
N LEU A 386 -22.90 4.40 -40.51
CA LEU A 386 -21.65 5.07 -40.09
C LEU A 386 -20.45 4.46 -40.84
N GLU A 387 -19.48 5.31 -41.21
CA GLU A 387 -18.30 4.99 -42.03
C GLU A 387 -17.17 4.29 -41.25
N ALA A 388 -16.22 3.69 -41.98
CA ALA A 388 -14.99 3.09 -41.45
C ALA A 388 -14.17 4.09 -40.60
N GLY A 389 -13.58 3.63 -39.48
CA GLY A 389 -12.79 4.45 -38.55
C GLY A 389 -13.53 4.93 -37.29
N GLU A 390 -14.75 4.47 -37.03
CA GLU A 390 -15.53 4.87 -35.85
C GLU A 390 -14.86 4.50 -34.50
N LEU A 391 -13.96 3.49 -34.51
CA LEU A 391 -13.26 3.00 -33.34
C LEU A 391 -11.76 3.36 -33.32
N ASP A 392 -11.34 4.37 -34.08
CA ASP A 392 -9.96 4.88 -34.05
C ASP A 392 -9.49 5.23 -32.63
N GLY A 393 -8.38 4.62 -32.22
CA GLY A 393 -7.77 4.86 -30.90
C GLY A 393 -8.55 4.25 -29.72
N TYR A 394 -9.48 3.32 -29.98
CA TYR A 394 -10.14 2.56 -28.91
C TYR A 394 -9.29 1.38 -28.42
N SER A 395 -9.31 1.15 -27.11
CA SER A 395 -8.98 -0.12 -26.46
C SER A 395 -10.26 -0.94 -26.25
N VAL A 396 -10.39 -2.09 -26.90
CA VAL A 396 -11.58 -2.95 -26.78
C VAL A 396 -11.30 -4.13 -25.83
N PHE A 397 -12.05 -4.18 -24.74
CA PHE A 397 -12.02 -5.29 -23.77
C PHE A 397 -12.96 -6.39 -24.25
N ILE A 398 -12.38 -7.54 -24.58
CA ILE A 398 -13.10 -8.68 -25.14
C ILE A 398 -13.42 -9.66 -24.03
N ASP A 399 -14.71 -9.93 -23.86
CA ASP A 399 -15.21 -11.01 -23.03
C ASP A 399 -15.08 -12.34 -23.77
N VAL A 400 -13.91 -12.97 -23.61
CA VAL A 400 -13.59 -14.21 -24.31
C VAL A 400 -14.59 -15.31 -23.96
N SER A 401 -14.95 -15.44 -22.68
CA SER A 401 -15.93 -16.43 -22.22
C SER A 401 -17.30 -16.27 -22.88
N ASN A 402 -17.74 -15.02 -23.09
CA ASN A 402 -18.99 -14.73 -23.77
C ASN A 402 -18.90 -15.00 -25.28
N VAL A 403 -17.82 -14.55 -25.92
CA VAL A 403 -17.64 -14.62 -27.38
C VAL A 403 -17.54 -16.06 -27.86
N ILE A 404 -16.75 -16.90 -27.21
CA ILE A 404 -16.53 -18.29 -27.64
C ILE A 404 -17.66 -19.24 -27.23
N GLY A 405 -18.57 -18.81 -26.36
CA GLY A 405 -19.67 -19.64 -25.83
C GLY A 405 -20.93 -19.68 -26.67
N LYS A 406 -21.01 -18.92 -27.78
CA LYS A 406 -22.29 -18.66 -28.47
C LYS A 406 -22.65 -19.58 -29.63
N ARG A 407 -21.71 -20.38 -30.17
CA ARG A 407 -21.97 -21.32 -31.28
C ARG A 407 -22.26 -22.76 -30.83
N GLY A 408 -22.45 -23.00 -29.53
CA GLY A 408 -22.71 -24.34 -28.98
C GLY A 408 -21.45 -25.18 -28.77
N GLU A 409 -20.32 -24.79 -29.36
CA GLU A 409 -18.98 -25.33 -29.10
C GLU A 409 -18.05 -24.21 -28.61
N LEU A 410 -17.23 -24.49 -27.61
CA LEU A 410 -16.27 -23.53 -27.06
C LEU A 410 -14.97 -23.58 -27.89
N SER A 411 -14.75 -22.61 -28.78
CA SER A 411 -13.51 -22.50 -29.58
C SER A 411 -12.87 -21.12 -29.47
N LEU A 412 -11.57 -21.08 -29.16
CA LEU A 412 -10.79 -19.84 -29.17
C LEU A 412 -10.58 -19.29 -30.58
N ASP A 413 -10.73 -20.12 -31.63
CA ASP A 413 -10.58 -19.65 -33.02
C ASP A 413 -11.71 -18.69 -33.42
N ASP A 414 -12.87 -18.74 -32.77
CA ASP A 414 -13.95 -17.77 -32.99
C ASP A 414 -13.51 -16.33 -32.69
N LEU A 415 -12.52 -16.11 -31.80
CA LEU A 415 -12.00 -14.77 -31.51
C LEU A 415 -11.40 -14.09 -32.74
N ARG A 416 -10.89 -14.87 -33.71
CA ARG A 416 -10.22 -14.30 -34.89
C ARG A 416 -11.15 -13.40 -35.70
N GLY A 417 -12.37 -13.86 -35.97
CA GLY A 417 -13.35 -13.06 -36.72
C GLY A 417 -13.74 -11.76 -36.02
N PHE A 418 -13.81 -11.76 -34.69
CA PHE A 418 -14.06 -10.52 -33.94
C PHE A 418 -12.87 -9.57 -34.02
N ILE A 419 -11.65 -10.08 -33.91
CA ILE A 419 -10.44 -9.28 -33.96
C ILE A 419 -10.26 -8.67 -35.36
N GLU A 420 -10.56 -9.41 -36.43
CA GLU A 420 -10.59 -8.91 -37.81
C GLU A 420 -11.56 -7.74 -37.96
N GLU A 421 -12.82 -7.93 -37.54
CA GLU A 421 -13.85 -6.89 -37.61
C GLU A 421 -13.48 -5.64 -36.78
N LEU A 422 -12.82 -5.81 -35.62
CA LEU A 422 -12.34 -4.69 -34.82
C LEU A 422 -11.17 -3.96 -35.49
N ALA A 423 -10.24 -4.68 -36.12
CA ALA A 423 -9.12 -4.08 -36.84
C ALA A 423 -9.61 -3.24 -38.03
N GLU A 424 -10.57 -3.74 -38.80
CA GLU A 424 -11.17 -3.01 -39.93
C GLU A 424 -11.85 -1.69 -39.51
N ARG A 425 -12.24 -1.57 -38.23
CA ARG A 425 -12.89 -0.38 -37.66
C ARG A 425 -11.93 0.58 -36.96
N GLY A 426 -10.63 0.31 -37.01
CA GLY A 426 -9.59 1.21 -36.51
C GLY A 426 -9.25 1.06 -35.02
N VAL A 427 -9.69 -0.03 -34.38
CA VAL A 427 -9.31 -0.32 -33.00
C VAL A 427 -7.78 -0.33 -32.86
N GLU A 428 -7.24 0.25 -31.79
CA GLU A 428 -5.79 0.34 -31.58
C GLU A 428 -5.30 -0.80 -30.67
N GLU A 429 -6.09 -1.16 -29.67
CA GLU A 429 -5.73 -2.20 -28.69
C GLU A 429 -6.91 -3.16 -28.47
N VAL A 430 -6.64 -4.46 -28.43
CA VAL A 430 -7.57 -5.47 -27.93
C VAL A 430 -7.06 -6.07 -26.62
N VAL A 431 -7.95 -6.15 -25.63
CA VAL A 431 -7.66 -6.66 -24.30
C VAL A 431 -8.47 -7.92 -24.04
N LEU A 432 -7.81 -9.08 -24.06
CA LEU A 432 -8.46 -10.38 -23.88
C LEU A 432 -8.66 -10.66 -22.39
N CYS A 433 -9.92 -10.83 -21.98
CA CYS A 433 -10.32 -11.14 -20.61
C CYS A 433 -11.11 -12.46 -20.59
N TYR A 434 -10.78 -13.37 -19.69
CA TYR A 434 -11.39 -14.69 -19.61
C TYR A 434 -11.53 -15.17 -18.16
N ASP A 435 -12.45 -16.11 -17.92
CA ASP A 435 -12.65 -16.67 -16.57
C ASP A 435 -11.48 -17.53 -16.12
N SER A 436 -11.17 -17.51 -14.82
CA SER A 436 -10.15 -18.41 -14.24
C SER A 436 -10.42 -19.90 -14.47
N ASN A 437 -11.68 -20.29 -14.72
CA ASN A 437 -12.06 -21.66 -15.05
C ASN A 437 -12.07 -21.97 -16.56
N LEU A 438 -11.87 -21.00 -17.45
CA LEU A 438 -11.91 -21.21 -18.89
C LEU A 438 -10.87 -22.24 -19.40
N PRO A 439 -9.60 -22.25 -18.90
CA PRO A 439 -8.66 -23.30 -19.26
C PRO A 439 -9.17 -24.72 -18.95
N TRP A 440 -9.92 -24.87 -17.86
CA TRP A 440 -10.52 -26.14 -17.47
C TRP A 440 -11.72 -26.52 -18.33
N LYS A 441 -12.52 -25.53 -18.78
CA LYS A 441 -13.63 -25.75 -19.71
C LYS A 441 -13.13 -26.24 -21.07
N LEU A 442 -12.05 -25.66 -21.59
CA LEU A 442 -11.51 -25.97 -22.93
C LEU A 442 -10.58 -27.19 -22.93
N PHE A 443 -9.74 -27.34 -21.91
CA PHE A 443 -8.68 -28.35 -21.86
C PHE A 443 -8.86 -29.32 -20.68
N GLY A 444 -10.11 -29.52 -20.23
CA GLY A 444 -10.45 -30.39 -19.10
C GLY A 444 -9.97 -31.84 -19.25
N HIS A 445 -9.76 -32.33 -20.47
CA HIS A 445 -9.14 -33.63 -20.72
C HIS A 445 -7.68 -33.72 -20.19
N TYR A 446 -7.01 -32.59 -19.95
CA TYR A 446 -5.72 -32.50 -19.26
C TYR A 446 -5.83 -32.23 -17.75
N ALA A 447 -7.02 -32.27 -17.15
CA ALA A 447 -7.27 -31.95 -15.73
C ALA A 447 -6.30 -32.63 -14.75
N ARG A 448 -5.92 -33.88 -15.02
CA ARG A 448 -4.98 -34.65 -14.18
C ARG A 448 -3.55 -34.11 -14.22
N ASN A 449 -3.18 -33.34 -15.25
CA ASN A 449 -1.89 -32.69 -15.40
C ASN A 449 -2.08 -31.18 -15.60
N LYS A 450 -2.24 -30.46 -14.48
CA LYS A 450 -2.45 -29.00 -14.46
C LYS A 450 -1.41 -28.24 -15.28
N ARG A 451 -0.14 -28.65 -15.23
CA ARG A 451 0.94 -28.01 -16.00
C ARG A 451 0.68 -28.10 -17.51
N LYS A 452 0.26 -29.27 -18.00
CA LYS A 452 -0.07 -29.47 -19.41
C LYS A 452 -1.34 -28.70 -19.83
N LEU A 453 -2.35 -28.67 -18.96
CA LEU A 453 -3.59 -27.91 -19.17
C LEU A 453 -3.32 -26.41 -19.38
N TYR A 454 -2.63 -25.77 -18.42
CA TYR A 454 -2.32 -24.33 -18.52
C TYR A 454 -1.33 -24.03 -19.65
N SER A 455 -0.39 -24.94 -19.93
CA SER A 455 0.53 -24.80 -21.08
C SER A 455 -0.20 -24.83 -22.42
N ALA A 456 -1.15 -25.75 -22.61
CA ALA A 456 -1.91 -25.86 -23.85
C ALA A 456 -2.81 -24.64 -24.08
N PHE A 457 -3.48 -24.18 -23.01
CA PHE A 457 -4.29 -22.95 -23.07
C PHE A 457 -3.45 -21.73 -23.45
N ARG A 458 -2.28 -21.55 -22.82
CA ARG A 458 -1.37 -20.43 -23.14
C ARG A 458 -0.87 -20.44 -24.57
N GLN A 459 -0.58 -21.62 -25.11
CA GLN A 459 -0.18 -21.75 -26.52
C GLN A 459 -1.27 -21.27 -27.47
N GLN A 460 -2.54 -21.53 -27.17
CA GLN A 460 -3.65 -21.05 -28.01
C GLN A 460 -3.86 -19.53 -27.88
N ILE A 461 -3.84 -18.99 -26.66
CA ILE A 461 -3.91 -17.53 -26.45
C ILE A 461 -2.76 -16.83 -27.19
N PHE A 462 -1.55 -17.36 -27.11
CA PHE A 462 -0.38 -16.80 -27.81
C PHE A 462 -0.60 -16.74 -29.34
N LYS A 463 -1.20 -17.77 -29.95
CA LYS A 463 -1.55 -17.75 -31.38
C LYS A 463 -2.58 -16.66 -31.72
N ILE A 464 -3.54 -16.41 -30.84
CA ILE A 464 -4.52 -15.32 -31.02
C ILE A 464 -3.83 -13.96 -30.88
N GLU A 465 -2.89 -13.80 -29.94
CA GLU A 465 -2.09 -12.59 -29.83
C GLU A 465 -1.24 -12.33 -31.09
N GLU A 466 -0.57 -13.35 -31.61
CA GLU A 466 0.21 -13.25 -32.86
C GLU A 466 -0.69 -12.84 -34.04
N PHE A 467 -1.86 -13.46 -34.15
CA PHE A 467 -2.83 -13.14 -35.18
C PHE A 467 -3.29 -11.67 -35.09
N ALA A 468 -3.69 -11.20 -33.91
CA ALA A 468 -4.12 -9.82 -33.72
C ALA A 468 -3.00 -8.81 -34.00
N ARG A 469 -1.76 -9.10 -33.60
CA ARG A 469 -0.59 -8.27 -33.94
C ARG A 469 -0.32 -8.22 -35.44
N SER A 470 -0.58 -9.32 -36.17
CA SER A 470 -0.44 -9.35 -37.64
C SER A 470 -1.42 -8.42 -38.37
N LEU A 471 -2.53 -8.08 -37.72
CA LEU A 471 -3.52 -7.10 -38.18
C LEU A 471 -3.19 -5.66 -37.75
N GLY A 472 -2.05 -5.42 -37.09
CA GLY A 472 -1.61 -4.10 -36.63
C GLY A 472 -2.17 -3.68 -35.26
N LEU A 473 -2.85 -4.58 -34.55
CA LEU A 473 -3.41 -4.29 -33.23
C LEU A 473 -2.37 -4.46 -32.11
N ASN A 474 -2.44 -3.59 -31.10
CA ASN A 474 -1.84 -3.87 -29.81
C ASN A 474 -2.68 -4.92 -29.07
N VAL A 475 -2.04 -5.87 -28.40
CA VAL A 475 -2.73 -6.96 -27.71
C VAL A 475 -2.26 -7.06 -26.28
N ARG A 476 -3.21 -7.06 -25.35
CA ARG A 476 -2.97 -7.34 -23.94
C ARG A 476 -3.86 -8.48 -23.46
N VAL A 477 -3.32 -9.37 -22.65
CA VAL A 477 -4.08 -10.44 -22.01
C VAL A 477 -4.14 -10.16 -20.51
N LEU A 478 -5.34 -10.15 -19.93
CA LEU A 478 -5.53 -10.03 -18.50
C LEU A 478 -5.77 -11.42 -17.90
N ASP A 479 -4.79 -11.84 -17.10
CA ASP A 479 -4.82 -13.14 -16.47
C ASP A 479 -5.59 -13.11 -15.15
N PRO A 480 -6.66 -13.90 -15.01
CA PRO A 480 -7.46 -13.90 -13.79
C PRO A 480 -6.71 -14.58 -12.64
N ALA A 481 -6.85 -14.01 -11.45
CA ALA A 481 -6.50 -14.70 -10.20
C ALA A 481 -7.43 -15.93 -10.01
N PRO A 482 -7.02 -16.95 -9.22
CA PRO A 482 -7.89 -18.09 -8.93
C PRO A 482 -9.24 -17.65 -8.33
N GLY A 483 -10.35 -18.00 -9.00
CA GLY A 483 -11.69 -17.63 -8.59
C GLY A 483 -12.20 -16.28 -9.13
N GLN A 484 -11.36 -15.51 -9.82
CA GLN A 484 -11.75 -14.26 -10.49
C GLN A 484 -12.48 -14.55 -11.81
N SER A 485 -13.52 -13.76 -12.11
CA SER A 485 -14.29 -13.85 -13.36
C SER A 485 -13.75 -12.92 -14.45
N ALA A 486 -14.09 -13.22 -15.71
CA ALA A 486 -13.82 -12.33 -16.84
C ALA A 486 -14.50 -10.97 -16.63
N ASP A 487 -15.75 -10.98 -16.15
CA ASP A 487 -16.56 -9.79 -15.86
C ASP A 487 -15.82 -8.82 -14.94
N GLU A 488 -15.23 -9.32 -13.85
CA GLU A 488 -14.46 -8.50 -12.91
C GLU A 488 -13.25 -7.86 -13.57
N LEU A 489 -12.49 -8.62 -14.37
CA LEU A 489 -11.32 -8.11 -15.09
C LEU A 489 -11.70 -7.05 -16.13
N ILE A 490 -12.80 -7.26 -16.85
CA ILE A 490 -13.31 -6.32 -17.85
C ILE A 490 -13.75 -5.04 -17.17
N ILE A 491 -14.55 -5.14 -16.11
CA ILE A 491 -15.05 -3.98 -15.38
C ILE A 491 -13.88 -3.18 -14.81
N GLU A 492 -12.94 -3.82 -14.12
CA GLU A 492 -11.75 -3.15 -13.56
C GLU A 492 -10.84 -2.57 -14.65
N GLY A 493 -10.74 -3.24 -15.80
CA GLY A 493 -9.93 -2.81 -16.94
C GLY A 493 -10.51 -1.60 -17.65
N VAL A 494 -11.80 -1.64 -17.95
CA VAL A 494 -12.56 -0.56 -18.60
C VAL A 494 -12.65 0.63 -17.66
N GLU A 495 -12.94 0.41 -16.38
CA GLU A 495 -12.94 1.47 -15.37
C GLU A 495 -11.59 2.21 -15.36
N ARG A 496 -10.47 1.48 -15.28
CA ARG A 496 -9.12 2.09 -15.34
C ARG A 496 -8.84 2.81 -16.66
N CYS A 497 -9.34 2.29 -17.78
CA CYS A 497 -9.16 2.92 -19.09
C CYS A 497 -9.95 4.23 -19.19
N LEU A 498 -11.22 4.23 -18.77
CA LEU A 498 -12.07 5.41 -18.69
C LEU A 498 -11.48 6.45 -17.72
N GLU A 499 -10.97 6.02 -16.55
CA GLU A 499 -10.27 6.88 -15.60
C GLU A 499 -8.97 7.50 -16.16
N ALA A 500 -8.32 6.83 -17.11
CA ALA A 500 -7.16 7.34 -17.81
C ALA A 500 -7.52 8.31 -18.95
N GLY A 501 -8.82 8.53 -19.20
CA GLY A 501 -9.32 9.30 -20.34
C GLY A 501 -9.15 8.57 -21.68
N GLY A 502 -8.88 7.27 -21.63
CA GLY A 502 -8.78 6.42 -22.82
C GLY A 502 -10.15 6.18 -23.45
N ARG A 503 -10.16 6.00 -24.76
CA ARG A 503 -11.35 5.53 -25.48
C ARG A 503 -11.39 4.02 -25.32
N CYS A 504 -12.42 3.48 -24.69
CA CYS A 504 -12.58 2.03 -24.60
C CYS A 504 -14.00 1.58 -24.80
N ALA A 505 -14.14 0.31 -25.17
CA ALA A 505 -15.41 -0.37 -25.34
C ALA A 505 -15.29 -1.82 -24.87
N ILE A 506 -16.44 -2.44 -24.58
CA ILE A 506 -16.58 -3.83 -24.18
C ILE A 506 -17.21 -4.59 -25.34
N LEU A 507 -16.52 -5.60 -25.84
CA LEU A 507 -17.11 -6.58 -26.74
C LEU A 507 -17.72 -7.71 -25.90
N SER A 508 -19.03 -7.63 -25.67
CA SER A 508 -19.81 -8.67 -24.99
C SER A 508 -21.30 -8.48 -25.26
N ASN A 509 -22.05 -9.59 -25.32
CA ASN A 509 -23.51 -9.55 -25.27
C ASN A 509 -24.07 -9.63 -23.85
N ASP A 510 -23.20 -9.85 -22.85
CA ASP A 510 -23.61 -9.78 -21.45
C ASP A 510 -23.87 -8.32 -21.04
N ARG A 511 -24.95 -8.12 -20.28
CA ARG A 511 -25.30 -6.81 -19.73
C ARG A 511 -24.65 -6.56 -18.38
N TYR A 512 -23.92 -7.54 -17.83
CA TYR A 512 -23.28 -7.49 -16.52
C TYR A 512 -24.29 -7.03 -15.46
N ALA A 513 -25.51 -7.57 -15.51
CA ALA A 513 -26.66 -7.04 -14.78
C ALA A 513 -26.45 -6.99 -13.26
N GLU A 514 -25.70 -7.97 -12.74
CA GLU A 514 -25.29 -8.04 -11.34
C GLU A 514 -24.39 -6.86 -10.94
N TYR A 515 -23.50 -6.45 -11.86
CA TYR A 515 -22.55 -5.35 -11.68
C TYR A 515 -23.13 -3.98 -12.06
N ALA A 516 -24.15 -3.91 -12.92
CA ALA A 516 -24.78 -2.66 -13.36
C ALA A 516 -25.45 -1.87 -12.21
N ARG A 517 -25.68 -2.51 -11.06
CA ARG A 517 -26.07 -1.83 -9.82
C ARG A 517 -24.92 -1.01 -9.26
N ARG A 518 -23.70 -1.55 -9.30
CA ARG A 518 -22.46 -0.97 -8.76
C ARG A 518 -21.79 0.00 -9.73
N TYR A 519 -21.79 -0.28 -11.02
CA TYR A 519 -21.15 0.54 -12.05
C TYR A 519 -22.21 1.13 -12.99
N SER A 520 -22.51 2.42 -12.85
CA SER A 520 -23.58 3.09 -13.61
C SER A 520 -23.27 3.20 -15.11
N TRP A 521 -21.99 3.28 -15.48
CA TRP A 521 -21.54 3.34 -16.87
C TRP A 521 -21.81 2.04 -17.64
N LEU A 522 -22.03 0.90 -16.96
CA LEU A 522 -22.47 -0.36 -17.60
C LEU A 522 -23.87 -0.23 -18.24
N LYS A 523 -24.61 0.86 -17.96
CA LYS A 523 -25.89 1.16 -18.63
C LYS A 523 -25.73 1.94 -19.94
N ASP A 524 -24.53 2.43 -20.23
CA ASP A 524 -24.26 3.20 -21.45
C ASP A 524 -23.91 2.25 -22.59
N GLU A 525 -24.89 1.93 -23.45
CA GLU A 525 -24.71 1.07 -24.62
C GLU A 525 -23.71 1.63 -25.66
N ARG A 526 -23.19 2.86 -25.50
CA ARG A 526 -22.06 3.37 -26.31
C ARG A 526 -20.72 2.76 -25.92
N LEU A 527 -20.61 2.23 -24.70
CA LEU A 527 -19.45 1.48 -24.24
C LEU A 527 -19.51 0.01 -24.63
N PHE A 528 -20.61 -0.46 -25.21
CA PHE A 528 -20.77 -1.85 -25.62
C PHE A 528 -20.72 -2.00 -27.12
N ILE A 529 -19.90 -2.93 -27.57
CA ILE A 529 -19.95 -3.54 -28.87
C ILE A 529 -20.69 -4.88 -28.67
N ARG A 530 -21.94 -4.89 -29.10
CA ARG A 530 -22.78 -6.09 -29.16
C ARG A 530 -22.51 -6.80 -30.48
N TYR A 531 -22.88 -8.06 -30.57
CA TYR A 531 -22.70 -8.81 -31.80
C TYR A 531 -23.84 -9.78 -32.04
N ARG A 532 -24.07 -10.09 -33.31
CA ARG A 532 -25.02 -11.11 -33.74
C ARG A 532 -24.43 -11.85 -34.95
N TYR A 533 -24.73 -13.13 -35.05
CA TYR A 533 -24.48 -13.91 -36.25
C TYR A 533 -25.71 -13.84 -37.17
N ASP A 534 -25.47 -13.58 -38.44
CA ASP A 534 -26.47 -13.68 -39.51
C ASP A 534 -26.01 -14.77 -40.50
N GLY A 535 -26.45 -16.01 -40.24
CA GLY A 535 -25.82 -17.20 -40.81
C GLY A 535 -24.37 -17.35 -40.33
N ASP A 536 -23.43 -17.52 -41.26
CA ASP A 536 -22.00 -17.63 -40.96
C ASP A 536 -21.30 -16.28 -40.73
N ARG A 537 -21.98 -15.16 -41.04
CA ARG A 537 -21.39 -13.82 -40.97
C ARG A 537 -21.56 -13.21 -39.58
N LEU A 538 -20.46 -12.67 -39.06
CA LEU A 538 -20.46 -11.89 -37.83
C LEU A 538 -20.87 -10.44 -38.14
N ALA A 539 -21.72 -9.86 -37.30
CA ALA A 539 -22.07 -8.44 -37.37
C ALA A 539 -21.93 -7.80 -35.98
N LEU A 540 -21.24 -6.66 -35.93
CA LEU A 540 -21.05 -5.86 -34.73
C LEU A 540 -22.07 -4.72 -34.65
N TYR A 541 -22.45 -4.35 -33.43
CA TYR A 541 -23.42 -3.30 -33.16
C TYR A 541 -22.96 -2.44 -31.98
N ARG A 542 -23.18 -1.13 -32.06
CA ARG A 542 -22.91 -0.18 -30.97
C ARG A 542 -24.06 0.79 -30.83
N ALA A 543 -24.50 1.03 -29.59
CA ALA A 543 -25.68 1.86 -29.31
C ALA A 543 -26.92 1.51 -30.18
N GLY A 544 -27.09 0.22 -30.49
CA GLY A 544 -28.20 -0.30 -31.32
C GLY A 544 -28.04 -0.13 -32.83
N ARG A 545 -26.92 0.40 -33.32
CA ARG A 545 -26.62 0.54 -34.77
C ARG A 545 -25.60 -0.50 -35.18
N LYS A 546 -25.75 -1.07 -36.38
CA LYS A 546 -24.69 -1.92 -36.97
C LYS A 546 -23.50 -1.00 -37.27
N ILE A 547 -22.32 -1.41 -36.81
CA ILE A 547 -21.05 -0.74 -37.09
C ILE A 547 -20.21 -1.58 -38.01
#